data_AF-A0A842R8B2-F1
#
_entry.id   AF-A0A842R8B2-F1
#
_cell.length_a   1.000
_cell.length_b   1.000
_cell.length_c   1.000
_cell.angle_alpha   90.00
_cell.angle_beta   90.00
_cell.angle_gamma   90.00
#
_symmetry.space_group_name_H-M   'P 1'
#
loop_
_entity.id
_entity.type
_entity.pdbx_description
1 polymer ?
#
loop_
_entity_poly.entity_id
_entity_poly.type
_entity_poly.pdbx_seq_one_letter_code
_entity_poly.pdbx_strand_id
1 'polypeptide(L)'
;MTNKSDQKNHFEELKKEVEIFLERRNWKRYHTPKNLAMSIAIEAAELMELFQWGNLSTKEVLQDDQLLVKVKDEVADILIYVISLGRTLDLDLYNLILAKMEKNRQKFPPER
;
A
#
# COMPACT_ATOMS: atom_id res chain seq x y z
N MET A 1 -22.27 -7.81 4.98
CA MET A 1 -22.20 -6.59 4.15
C MET A 1 -21.71 -5.47 5.06
N THR A 2 -20.42 -5.16 5.07
CA THR A 2 -19.87 -4.06 5.89
C THR A 2 -20.26 -2.73 5.26
N ASN A 3 -20.79 -1.80 6.06
CA ASN A 3 -21.30 -0.53 5.59
C ASN A 3 -20.15 0.36 5.07
N LYS A 4 -20.40 1.26 4.10
CA LYS A 4 -19.37 2.20 3.60
C LYS A 4 -18.78 3.07 4.72
N SER A 5 -19.60 3.39 5.73
CA SER A 5 -19.15 4.08 6.94
C SER A 5 -18.14 3.25 7.74
N ASP A 6 -18.38 1.95 7.87
CA ASP A 6 -17.50 1.05 8.64
C ASP A 6 -16.15 0.86 7.92
N GLN A 7 -16.17 0.76 6.58
CA GLN A 7 -14.95 0.67 5.78
C GLN A 7 -14.09 1.94 5.87
N LYS A 8 -14.72 3.13 5.86
CA LYS A 8 -14.01 4.39 6.07
C LYS A 8 -13.40 4.45 7.46
N ASN A 9 -14.10 3.96 8.49
CA ASN A 9 -13.60 3.93 9.86
C ASN A 9 -12.35 3.04 10.00
N HIS A 10 -12.34 1.83 9.45
CA HIS A 10 -11.17 0.95 9.51
C HIS A 10 -9.93 1.53 8.82
N PHE A 11 -10.11 2.29 7.75
CA PHE A 11 -9.02 2.94 7.05
C PHE A 11 -8.41 4.09 7.88
N GLU A 12 -9.24 4.86 8.58
CA GLU A 12 -8.78 5.88 9.51
C GLU A 12 -8.10 5.27 10.76
N GLU A 13 -8.58 4.12 11.25
CA GLU A 13 -7.91 3.34 12.30
C GLU A 13 -6.50 2.94 11.88
N LEU A 14 -6.34 2.40 10.66
CA LEU A 14 -5.03 2.02 10.12
C LEU A 14 -4.07 3.21 10.01
N LYS A 15 -4.55 4.36 9.50
CA LYS A 15 -3.75 5.60 9.44
C LYS A 15 -3.24 6.00 10.82
N LYS A 16 -4.09 5.88 11.84
CA LYS A 16 -3.76 6.23 13.22
C LYS A 16 -2.69 5.31 13.81
N GLU A 17 -2.78 4.00 13.56
CA GLU A 17 -1.75 3.05 14.00
C GLU A 17 -0.40 3.34 13.36
N VAL A 18 -0.38 3.63 12.04
CA VAL A 18 0.86 4.05 11.34
C VAL A 18 1.41 5.34 11.95
N GLU A 19 0.56 6.32 12.28
CA GLU A 19 1.01 7.53 12.97
C GLU A 19 1.68 7.23 14.30
N ILE A 20 1.04 6.44 15.16
CA ILE A 20 1.56 6.10 16.49
C ILE A 20 2.92 5.40 16.35
N PHE A 21 3.05 4.50 15.37
CA PHE A 21 4.29 3.81 15.08
C PHE A 21 5.44 4.77 14.74
N LEU A 22 5.16 5.78 13.90
CA LEU A 22 6.15 6.76 13.44
C LEU A 22 6.51 7.79 14.50
N GLU A 23 5.53 8.24 15.30
CA GLU A 23 5.75 9.18 16.40
C GLU A 23 6.68 8.60 17.46
N ARG A 24 6.43 7.36 17.88
CA ARG A 24 7.23 6.68 18.90
C ARG A 24 8.70 6.55 18.53
N ARG A 25 9.01 6.61 17.23
CA ARG A 25 10.39 6.50 16.69
C ARG A 25 11.00 7.85 16.33
N ASN A 26 10.26 8.96 16.50
CA ASN A 26 10.65 10.29 16.05
C ASN A 26 11.03 10.33 14.55
N TRP A 27 10.38 9.50 13.74
CA TRP A 27 10.69 9.37 12.31
C TRP A 27 10.02 10.44 11.46
N LYS A 28 9.01 11.14 12.01
CA LYS A 28 8.32 12.25 11.33
C LYS A 28 9.29 13.29 10.72
N ARG A 29 10.45 13.52 11.35
CA ARG A 29 11.48 14.46 10.84
C ARG A 29 12.10 14.07 9.48
N TYR A 30 12.05 12.79 9.11
CA TYR A 30 12.58 12.27 7.86
C TYR A 30 11.51 12.09 6.78
N HIS A 31 10.23 12.24 7.14
CA HIS A 31 9.07 11.99 6.28
C HIS A 31 8.75 13.18 5.37
N THR A 32 9.73 13.61 4.56
CA THR A 32 9.49 14.56 3.47
C THR A 32 8.81 13.84 2.30
N PRO A 33 8.00 14.53 1.46
CA PRO A 33 7.37 13.90 0.29
C PRO A 33 8.36 13.19 -0.63
N LYS A 34 9.54 13.78 -0.84
CA LYS A 34 10.62 13.16 -1.62
C LYS A 34 11.06 11.83 -1.02
N ASN A 35 11.38 11.82 0.28
CA ASN A 35 11.90 10.63 0.95
C ASN A 35 10.88 9.50 0.94
N LEU A 36 9.61 9.82 1.21
CA LEU A 36 8.54 8.84 1.20
C LEU A 36 8.29 8.27 -0.21
N ALA A 37 8.31 9.11 -1.25
CA ALA A 37 8.21 8.63 -2.63
C ALA A 37 9.37 7.71 -3.00
N MET A 38 10.59 8.01 -2.54
CA MET A 38 11.75 7.15 -2.73
C MET A 38 11.60 5.82 -1.96
N SER A 39 11.15 5.84 -0.71
CA SER A 39 10.89 4.62 0.06
C SER A 39 9.88 3.73 -0.64
N ILE A 40 8.76 4.27 -1.15
CA ILE A 40 7.79 3.50 -1.93
C ILE A 40 8.46 2.80 -3.13
N ALA A 41 9.35 3.49 -3.84
CA ALA A 41 10.05 2.92 -4.98
C ALA A 41 11.06 1.83 -4.58
N ILE A 42 11.70 1.97 -3.42
CA ILE A 42 12.60 0.97 -2.86
C ILE A 42 11.82 -0.30 -2.51
N GLU A 43 10.75 -0.21 -1.71
CA GLU A 43 9.99 -1.40 -1.31
C GLU A 43 9.28 -2.07 -2.50
N ALA A 44 8.89 -1.29 -3.51
CA ALA A 44 8.40 -1.85 -4.77
C ALA A 44 9.48 -2.64 -5.53
N ALA A 45 10.74 -2.23 -5.43
CA ALA A 45 11.87 -2.96 -6.00
C ALA A 45 12.20 -4.22 -5.20
N GLU A 46 12.10 -4.18 -3.86
CA GLU A 46 12.26 -5.35 -2.99
C GLU A 46 11.17 -6.40 -3.28
N LEU A 47 9.90 -5.97 -3.43
CA LEU A 47 8.82 -6.84 -3.89
C LEU A 47 9.13 -7.47 -5.25
N MET A 48 9.64 -6.67 -6.20
CA MET A 48 10.00 -7.15 -7.54
C MET A 48 11.15 -8.16 -7.48
N GLU A 49 12.11 -7.99 -6.58
CA GLU A 49 13.26 -8.87 -6.40
C GLU A 49 12.83 -10.31 -6.08
N LEU A 50 11.75 -10.49 -5.31
CA LEU A 50 11.19 -11.80 -4.97
C LEU A 50 10.79 -12.63 -6.21
N PHE A 51 10.55 -11.98 -7.35
CA PHE A 51 10.15 -12.62 -8.61
C PHE A 51 11.22 -12.54 -9.70
N GLN A 52 12.41 -12.00 -9.41
CA GLN A 52 13.39 -11.64 -10.45
C GLN A 52 13.91 -12.85 -11.26
N TRP A 53 13.96 -14.04 -10.67
CA TRP A 53 14.59 -15.23 -11.26
C TRP A 53 13.62 -16.26 -11.84
N GLY A 54 12.30 -16.00 -11.86
CA GLY A 54 11.36 -17.00 -12.37
C GLY A 54 9.93 -16.50 -12.58
N ASN A 55 9.25 -17.16 -13.53
CA ASN A 55 7.83 -16.95 -13.77
C ASN A 55 7.01 -17.85 -12.83
N LEU A 56 6.94 -17.48 -11.55
CA LEU A 56 6.13 -18.19 -10.57
C LEU A 56 4.64 -17.97 -10.84
N SER A 57 3.88 -19.05 -10.96
CA SER A 57 2.42 -19.00 -10.98
C SER A 57 1.86 -18.62 -9.60
N THR A 58 0.65 -18.08 -9.56
CA THR A 58 -0.04 -17.78 -8.29
C THR A 58 -0.12 -18.99 -7.36
N LYS A 59 -0.29 -20.20 -7.91
CA LYS A 59 -0.36 -21.43 -7.11
C LYS A 59 0.99 -21.74 -6.45
N GLU A 60 2.10 -21.58 -7.16
CA GLU A 60 3.44 -21.81 -6.63
C GLU A 60 3.75 -20.82 -5.50
N VAL A 61 3.42 -19.54 -5.69
CA VAL A 61 3.60 -18.50 -4.63
C VAL A 61 2.75 -18.82 -3.39
N LEU A 62 1.53 -19.31 -3.56
CA LEU A 62 0.64 -19.66 -2.45
C LEU A 62 1.03 -20.97 -1.73
N GLN A 63 1.86 -21.81 -2.35
CA GLN A 63 2.33 -23.08 -1.78
C GLN A 63 3.70 -22.96 -1.11
N ASP A 64 4.43 -21.87 -1.37
CA ASP A 64 5.69 -21.55 -0.72
C ASP A 64 5.44 -20.56 0.44
N ASP A 65 5.34 -21.10 1.66
CA ASP A 65 5.09 -20.30 2.86
C ASP A 65 6.17 -19.23 3.10
N GLN A 66 7.44 -19.53 2.79
CA GLN A 66 8.53 -18.58 3.03
C GLN A 66 8.47 -17.41 2.06
N LEU A 67 8.23 -17.70 0.77
CA LEU A 67 8.04 -16.66 -0.22
C LEU A 67 6.80 -15.82 0.09
N LEU A 68 5.69 -16.46 0.47
CA LEU A 68 4.44 -15.76 0.77
C LEU A 68 4.57 -14.81 1.97
N VAL A 69 5.36 -15.16 3.00
CA VAL A 69 5.67 -14.23 4.10
C VAL A 69 6.40 -13.00 3.58
N LYS A 70 7.47 -13.18 2.78
CA LYS A 70 8.22 -12.06 2.21
C LYS A 70 7.35 -11.15 1.35
N VAL A 71 6.53 -11.74 0.46
CA VAL A 71 5.60 -10.96 -0.38
C VAL A 71 4.64 -10.14 0.49
N LYS A 72 4.13 -10.69 1.60
CA LYS A 72 3.25 -9.95 2.51
C LYS A 72 3.98 -8.80 3.19
N ASP A 73 5.22 -9.01 3.60
CA ASP A 73 6.05 -7.99 4.24
C ASP A 73 6.29 -6.81 3.29
N GLU A 74 6.77 -7.08 2.06
CA GLU A 74 7.03 -6.01 1.08
C GLU A 74 5.76 -5.25 0.68
N VAL A 75 4.63 -5.96 0.53
CA VAL A 75 3.33 -5.32 0.27
C VAL A 75 2.91 -4.43 1.45
N ALA A 76 3.13 -4.88 2.68
CA ALA A 76 2.83 -4.09 3.87
C ALA A 76 3.70 -2.83 3.92
N ASP A 77 4.99 -2.94 3.63
CA ASP A 77 5.91 -1.80 3.66
C ASP A 77 5.55 -0.74 2.60
N ILE A 78 5.23 -1.17 1.37
CA ILE A 78 4.69 -0.26 0.34
C ILE A 78 3.45 0.49 0.86
N LEU A 79 2.50 -0.23 1.47
CA LEU A 79 1.26 0.37 1.98
C LEU A 79 1.52 1.34 3.13
N ILE A 80 2.43 1.01 4.05
CA ILE A 80 2.82 1.87 5.17
C ILE A 80 3.40 3.19 4.66
N TYR A 81 4.28 3.16 3.65
CA TYR A 81 4.82 4.39 3.07
C TYR A 81 3.80 5.18 2.26
N VAL A 82 2.89 4.53 1.54
CA VAL A 82 1.78 5.21 0.84
C VAL A 82 0.86 5.92 1.84
N ILE A 83 0.51 5.26 2.95
CA ILE A 83 -0.27 5.86 4.04
C ILE A 83 0.47 7.05 4.65
N SER A 84 1.77 6.88 4.90
CA SER A 84 2.63 7.93 5.44
C SER A 84 2.68 9.14 4.51
N LEU A 85 2.82 8.92 3.20
CA LEU A 85 2.83 9.99 2.19
C LEU A 85 1.48 10.68 2.11
N GLY A 86 0.38 9.91 2.11
CA GLY A 86 -0.97 10.43 2.13
C GLY A 86 -1.17 11.36 3.31
N ARG A 87 -0.71 10.98 4.50
CA ARG A 87 -0.75 11.84 5.68
C ARG A 87 0.11 13.10 5.52
N THR A 88 1.37 12.97 5.08
CA THR A 88 2.28 14.11 4.91
C THR A 88 1.72 15.17 3.94
N LEU A 89 0.90 14.74 2.98
CA LEU A 89 0.26 15.60 1.97
C LEU A 89 -1.23 15.89 2.24
N ASP A 90 -1.77 15.49 3.39
CA ASP A 90 -3.17 15.64 3.77
C ASP A 90 -4.17 15.06 2.73
N LEU A 91 -3.89 13.85 2.25
CA LEU A 91 -4.69 13.15 1.25
C LEU A 91 -5.75 12.24 1.89
N ASP A 92 -6.99 12.37 1.44
CA ASP A 92 -8.03 11.36 1.65
C ASP A 92 -7.82 10.19 0.66
N LEU A 93 -6.93 9.26 1.04
CA LEU A 93 -6.58 8.11 0.19
C LEU A 93 -7.81 7.23 -0.16
N TYR A 94 -8.81 7.11 0.72
CA TYR A 94 -10.01 6.32 0.43
C TYR A 94 -10.78 6.92 -0.76
N ASN A 95 -11.09 8.23 -0.66
CA ASN A 95 -11.81 8.92 -1.74
C ASN A 95 -10.95 9.06 -3.00
N LEU A 96 -9.63 9.25 -2.87
CA LEU A 96 -8.68 9.27 -3.98
C LEU A 96 -8.73 7.98 -4.80
N ILE A 97 -8.68 6.83 -4.12
CA ILE A 97 -8.72 5.50 -4.77
C ILE A 97 -10.06 5.31 -5.48
N LEU A 98 -11.19 5.60 -4.83
CA LEU A 98 -12.51 5.48 -5.45
C LEU A 98 -12.65 6.35 -6.71
N ALA A 99 -12.19 7.60 -6.65
CA ALA A 99 -12.19 8.50 -7.78
C ALA A 99 -11.30 7.98 -8.93
N LYS A 100 -10.14 7.40 -8.61
CA LYS A 100 -9.25 6.81 -9.61
C LYS A 100 -9.83 5.54 -10.25
N MET A 101 -10.48 4.67 -9.46
CA MET A 101 -11.16 3.48 -9.97
C MET A 101 -12.29 3.85 -10.94
N GLU A 102 -13.05 4.90 -10.64
CA GLU A 102 -14.12 5.38 -11.54
C GLU A 102 -13.56 5.90 -12.87
N LYS A 103 -12.48 6.69 -12.82
CA LYS A 103 -11.75 7.09 -14.04
C LYS A 103 -11.24 5.89 -14.84
N ASN A 104 -10.77 4.84 -14.16
CA ASN A 104 -10.28 3.62 -14.83
C ASN A 104 -11.42 2.82 -15.47
N ARG A 105 -12.61 2.73 -14.85
CA ARG A 105 -13.79 2.10 -15.44
C ARG A 105 -14.21 2.76 -16.75
N GLN A 106 -14.13 4.08 -16.81
CA GLN A 106 -14.45 4.84 -18.02
C GLN A 106 -13.39 4.66 -19.11
N LYS A 107 -12.11 4.57 -18.71
CA LYS A 107 -10.99 4.37 -19.65
C LYS A 107 -10.92 2.94 -20.20
N PHE A 108 -11.28 1.95 -19.39
CA PHE A 108 -11.22 0.52 -19.71
C PHE A 108 -12.57 -0.13 -19.37
N PRO A 109 -13.59 0.05 -20.22
CA PRO A 109 -14.87 -0.60 -20.01
C PRO A 109 -14.72 -2.13 -20.13
N PRO A 110 -15.53 -2.92 -19.39
CA PRO A 110 -15.50 -4.38 -19.53
C PRO A 110 -15.82 -4.77 -20.97
N GLU A 111 -15.11 -5.77 -21.49
CA GLU A 111 -15.49 -6.44 -22.73
C GLU A 111 -16.92 -6.99 -22.57
N ARG A 112 -17.73 -6.83 -23.62
CA ARG A 112 -19.14 -7.26 -23.62
C ARG A 112 -19.26 -8.78 -23.66
#